data_AF-E2BS84-F1
#
_entry.id   AF-E2BS84-F1
#
_cell.length_a   1.000
_cell.length_b   1.000
_cell.length_c   1.000
_cell.angle_alpha   90.00
_cell.angle_beta   90.00
_cell.angle_gamma   90.00
#
_symmetry.space_group_name_H-M   'P 1'
#
loop_
_entity.id
_entity.type
_entity.pdbx_description
1 polymer ?
#
loop_
_entity_poly.entity_id
_entity_poly.type
_entity_poly.pdbx_seq_one_letter_code
_entity_poly.pdbx_strand_id
1 'polypeptide(L)'
;MLILTGLFKVIPRHLFAVGSSAYSQVTAANNSSANQVVVISGESGSGKTESTKLVMQYLAAVNRAPNNLVTEQILEATPLLESFGNAKTPRNDNSSRFGKYLEVHFRE
;
A
#
# COMPACT_ATOMS: atom_id res chain seq x y z
N MET A 1 -3.63 0.31 12.71
CA MET A 1 -2.49 0.28 11.77
C MET A 1 -1.29 -0.28 12.50
N LEU A 2 -1.12 -1.60 12.47
CA LEU A 2 0.12 -2.26 12.88
C LEU A 2 0.95 -2.47 11.61
N ILE A 3 2.15 -1.90 11.54
CA ILE A 3 3.06 -2.11 10.41
C ILE A 3 4.22 -2.96 10.91
N LEU A 4 4.30 -4.20 10.41
CA LEU A 4 5.33 -5.17 10.73
C LEU A 4 6.39 -5.18 9.62
N THR A 5 7.39 -4.31 9.72
CA THR A 5 8.64 -4.41 8.94
C THR A 5 9.81 -3.94 9.81
N GLY A 6 10.88 -4.75 9.88
CA GLY A 6 12.06 -4.50 10.72
C GLY A 6 12.92 -3.30 10.28
N LEU A 7 13.69 -2.78 11.25
CA LEU A 7 14.63 -1.64 11.19
C LEU A 7 14.03 -0.23 10.92
N PHE A 8 13.36 0.34 11.93
CA PHE A 8 12.94 1.75 11.98
C PHE A 8 13.98 2.73 12.57
N LYS A 9 15.27 2.35 12.68
CA LYS A 9 16.17 3.01 13.65
C LYS A 9 16.71 4.40 13.25
N VAL A 10 16.49 4.89 12.02
CA VAL A 10 17.14 6.14 11.53
C VAL A 10 16.17 7.20 10.97
N ILE A 11 14.89 6.87 10.72
CA ILE A 11 13.92 7.78 10.07
C ILE A 11 12.70 7.98 10.99
N PRO A 12 12.12 9.20 11.07
CA PRO A 12 10.87 9.42 11.79
C PRO A 12 9.76 8.47 11.38
N ARG A 13 8.87 8.12 12.32
CA ARG A 13 7.75 7.22 12.05
C ARG A 13 6.82 7.83 11.00
N HIS A 14 6.90 7.29 9.79
CA HIS A 14 6.12 7.76 8.65
C HIS A 14 5.73 6.58 7.76
N LEU A 15 4.58 6.67 7.10
CA LEU A 15 4.10 5.64 6.18
C LEU A 15 5.09 5.42 5.01
N PHE A 16 5.70 6.48 4.52
CA PHE A 16 6.73 6.42 3.49
C PHE A 16 8.02 5.73 3.94
N ALA A 17 8.34 5.73 5.24
CA ALA A 17 9.51 4.98 5.73
C ALA A 17 9.33 3.47 5.52
N VAL A 18 8.09 2.99 5.60
CA VAL A 18 7.70 1.59 5.33
C VAL A 18 7.83 1.28 3.84
N GLY A 19 7.27 2.15 2.99
CA GLY A 19 7.43 2.04 1.54
C GLY A 19 8.90 2.06 1.12
N SER A 20 9.72 2.91 1.75
CA SER A 20 11.17 2.97 1.50
C SER A 20 11.86 1.67 1.87
N SER A 21 11.61 1.16 3.08
CA SER A 21 12.21 -0.08 3.56
C SER A 21 11.84 -1.28 2.69
N ALA A 22 10.58 -1.36 2.24
CA ALA A 22 10.13 -2.40 1.32
C ALA A 22 10.82 -2.25 -0.05
N TYR A 23 10.83 -1.05 -0.62
CA TYR A 23 11.47 -0.80 -1.92
C TYR A 23 12.96 -1.13 -1.92
N SER A 24 13.71 -0.70 -0.90
CA SER A 24 15.15 -0.99 -0.75
C SER A 24 15.47 -2.49 -0.75
N GLN A 25 14.59 -3.32 -0.18
CA GLN A 25 14.76 -4.77 -0.14
C GLN A 25 14.41 -5.44 -1.48
N VAL A 26 13.40 -4.92 -2.20
CA VAL A 26 13.06 -5.42 -3.52
C VAL A 26 14.14 -5.06 -4.55
N THR A 27 14.76 -3.89 -4.46
CA THR A 27 15.77 -3.42 -5.43
C THR A 27 17.22 -3.70 -4.98
N ALA A 28 17.42 -4.62 -4.04
CA ALA A 28 18.76 -4.93 -3.52
C ALA A 28 19.63 -5.61 -4.60
N ALA A 29 20.72 -4.96 -5.00
CA ALA A 29 21.57 -5.37 -6.14
C ALA A 29 22.35 -6.69 -5.97
N ASN A 30 22.45 -7.25 -4.75
CA ASN A 30 23.36 -8.36 -4.43
C ASN A 30 22.67 -9.74 -4.38
N ASN A 31 21.82 -10.10 -5.35
CA ASN A 31 21.02 -11.34 -5.34
C ASN A 31 20.18 -11.54 -4.06
N SER A 32 19.99 -10.47 -3.30
CA SER A 32 19.22 -10.44 -2.06
C SER A 32 17.86 -9.76 -2.27
N SER A 33 17.48 -9.54 -3.54
CA SER A 33 16.15 -9.09 -3.90
C SER A 33 15.15 -10.13 -3.40
N ALA A 34 14.23 -9.69 -2.56
CA ALA A 34 13.19 -10.53 -2.00
C ALA A 34 11.84 -9.81 -2.09
N ASN A 35 10.82 -10.54 -2.52
CA ASN A 35 9.45 -10.03 -2.55
C ASN A 35 9.03 -9.55 -1.16
N GLN A 36 8.43 -8.35 -1.10
CA GLN A 36 7.98 -7.75 0.15
C GLN A 36 6.46 -7.68 0.20
N VAL A 37 5.90 -7.88 1.40
CA VAL A 37 4.46 -7.74 1.66
C VAL A 37 4.25 -6.70 2.74
N VAL A 38 3.49 -5.66 2.42
CA VAL A 38 3.06 -4.64 3.40
C VAL A 38 1.61 -4.93 3.79
N VAL A 39 1.41 -5.33 5.04
CA VAL A 39 0.07 -5.61 5.59
C VAL A 39 -0.48 -4.38 6.30
N ILE A 40 -1.63 -3.88 5.84
CA ILE A 40 -2.32 -2.74 6.46
C ILE A 40 -3.60 -3.25 7.14
N SER A 41 -3.58 -3.26 8.48
CA SER A 41 -4.68 -3.74 9.32
C SER A 41 -5.30 -2.64 10.19
N GLY A 42 -6.58 -2.81 10.52
CA GLY A 42 -7.36 -1.88 11.33
C GLY A 42 -8.86 -2.03 11.13
N GLU A 43 -9.63 -1.41 12.02
CA GLU A 43 -11.09 -1.38 11.94
C GLU A 43 -11.58 -0.62 10.70
N SER A 44 -12.84 -0.83 10.33
CA SER A 44 -13.44 -0.09 9.23
C SER A 44 -13.44 1.42 9.53
N GLY A 45 -13.01 2.24 8.58
CA GLY A 45 -12.85 3.69 8.76
C GLY A 45 -11.50 4.13 9.34
N SER A 46 -10.59 3.21 9.71
CA SER A 46 -9.28 3.56 10.28
C SER A 46 -8.25 4.10 9.27
N GLY A 47 -8.66 4.47 8.06
CA GLY A 47 -7.78 4.99 7.01
C GLY A 47 -6.99 3.95 6.21
N LYS A 48 -7.34 2.65 6.25
CA LYS A 48 -6.58 1.59 5.53
C LYS A 48 -6.45 1.88 4.03
N THR A 49 -7.56 2.21 3.36
CA THR A 49 -7.62 2.49 1.92
C THR A 49 -6.75 3.69 1.55
N GLU A 50 -6.80 4.77 2.34
CA GLU A 50 -5.98 5.96 2.12
C GLU A 50 -4.49 5.68 2.36
N SER A 51 -4.13 4.91 3.39
CA SER A 51 -2.75 4.47 3.60
C SER A 51 -2.23 3.64 2.43
N THR A 52 -3.05 2.75 1.85
CA THR A 52 -2.67 2.00 0.65
C THR A 52 -2.38 2.94 -0.53
N LYS A 53 -3.23 3.95 -0.78
CA LYS A 53 -3.01 4.93 -1.85
C LYS A 53 -1.70 5.69 -1.67
N LEU A 54 -1.40 6.15 -0.46
CA LEU A 54 -0.17 6.90 -0.15
C LEU A 54 1.10 6.05 -0.34
N VAL A 55 1.09 4.78 0.07
CA VAL A 55 2.23 3.87 -0.16
C VAL A 55 2.45 3.66 -1.66
N MET A 56 1.37 3.48 -2.43
CA MET A 56 1.46 3.30 -3.88
C MET A 56 1.99 4.53 -4.60
N GLN A 57 1.55 5.73 -4.20
CA GLN A 57 2.09 7.00 -4.70
C GLN A 57 3.59 7.12 -4.44
N TYR A 58 4.01 6.77 -3.21
CA TYR A 58 5.43 6.77 -2.86
C TYR A 58 6.23 5.80 -3.74
N LEU A 59 5.77 4.56 -3.90
CA LEU A 59 6.45 3.54 -4.71
C LEU A 59 6.56 3.94 -6.18
N ALA A 60 5.50 4.54 -6.75
CA ALA A 60 5.51 5.07 -8.11
C ALA A 60 6.54 6.20 -8.27
N ALA A 61 6.61 7.12 -7.30
CA ALA A 61 7.54 8.25 -7.32
C ALA A 61 9.01 7.80 -7.22
N VAL A 62 9.35 6.88 -6.32
CA VAL A 62 10.74 6.42 -6.14
C VAL A 62 11.24 5.57 -7.29
N ASN A 63 10.35 4.81 -7.95
CA ASN A 63 10.70 4.01 -9.12
C ASN A 63 10.90 4.84 -10.39
N ARG A 64 10.74 6.18 -10.31
CA ARG A 64 10.81 7.10 -11.48
C ARG A 64 9.96 6.60 -12.65
N ALA A 65 8.81 5.99 -12.35
CA ALA A 65 7.92 5.48 -13.37
C ALA A 65 7.54 6.67 -14.29
N PRO A 66 7.65 6.52 -15.62
CA PRO A 66 7.45 7.65 -16.53
C PRO A 66 6.05 8.25 -16.40
N ASN A 67 5.07 7.45 -15.96
CA ASN A 67 3.68 7.84 -15.80
C ASN A 67 3.11 7.35 -14.46
N ASN A 68 2.22 8.14 -13.84
CA ASN A 68 1.48 7.78 -12.62
C ASN A 68 0.32 6.78 -12.86
N LEU A 69 0.28 6.13 -14.03
CA LEU A 69 -0.80 5.23 -14.47
C LEU A 69 -1.20 4.19 -13.42
N VAL A 70 -0.24 3.57 -12.72
CA VAL A 70 -0.55 2.57 -11.67
C VAL A 70 -1.32 3.20 -10.51
N THR A 71 -0.93 4.39 -10.08
CA THR A 71 -1.63 5.12 -9.01
C THR A 71 -3.01 5.55 -9.47
N GLU A 72 -3.13 6.09 -10.69
CA GLU A 72 -4.41 6.50 -11.28
C GLU A 72 -5.39 5.33 -11.38
N GLN A 73 -4.94 4.19 -11.91
CA GLN A 73 -5.76 2.97 -12.00
C GLN A 73 -6.24 2.50 -10.63
N ILE A 74 -5.40 2.59 -9.59
CA ILE A 74 -5.80 2.24 -8.22
C ILE A 74 -6.84 3.22 -7.68
N LEU A 75 -6.69 4.52 -7.97
CA LEU A 75 -7.66 5.54 -7.57
C LEU A 75 -9.00 5.34 -8.28
N GLU A 76 -8.98 5.07 -9.60
CA GLU A 76 -10.17 4.85 -10.42
C GLU A 76 -10.89 3.54 -10.09
N ALA A 77 -10.15 2.47 -9.78
CA ALA A 77 -10.74 1.19 -9.40
C ALA A 77 -11.34 1.22 -7.99
N THR A 78 -10.95 2.16 -7.13
CA THR A 78 -11.40 2.19 -5.73
C THR A 78 -12.91 2.37 -5.59
N PRO A 79 -13.56 3.38 -6.21
CA PRO A 79 -15.02 3.51 -6.17
C PRO A 79 -15.77 2.26 -6.65
N LEU A 80 -15.26 1.59 -7.69
CA LEU A 80 -15.86 0.37 -8.23
C LEU A 80 -15.74 -0.79 -7.22
N LEU A 81 -14.57 -0.99 -6.63
CA LEU A 81 -14.38 -2.02 -5.61
C LEU A 81 -15.23 -1.73 -4.36
N GLU A 82 -15.40 -0.48 -3.99
CA GLU A 82 -16.26 -0.09 -2.88
C GLU A 82 -17.74 -0.34 -3.19
N SER A 83 -18.22 -0.04 -4.40
CA SER A 83 -19.63 -0.24 -4.77
C SER A 83 -20.06 -1.71 -4.74
N PHE A 84 -19.15 -2.64 -5.04
CA PHE A 84 -19.42 -4.08 -5.02
C PHE A 84 -19.04 -4.77 -3.70
N GLY A 85 -18.03 -4.26 -3.00
CA GLY A 85 -17.40 -4.95 -1.88
C GLY A 85 -17.66 -4.33 -0.51
N ASN A 86 -18.19 -3.12 -0.45
CA ASN A 86 -18.52 -2.47 0.82
C ASN A 86 -20.00 -2.65 1.17
N ALA A 87 -20.28 -2.69 2.47
CA ALA A 87 -21.63 -2.75 2.99
C ALA A 87 -21.78 -1.86 4.23
N LYS A 88 -23.00 -1.38 4.43
CA LYS A 88 -23.41 -0.75 5.67
C LYS A 88 -23.48 -1.80 6.78
N THR A 89 -22.90 -1.47 7.92
CA THR A 89 -22.94 -2.25 9.17
C THR A 89 -23.45 -1.36 10.30
N PRO A 90 -23.88 -1.91 11.46
CA PRO A 90 -24.33 -1.09 12.58
C PRO A 90 -23.29 -0.08 13.12
N ARG A 91 -22.01 -0.27 12.82
CA ARG A 91 -20.90 0.58 13.32
C ARG A 91 -20.22 1.41 12.24
N ASN A 92 -20.48 1.14 10.96
CA ASN A 92 -19.82 1.81 9.84
C ASN A 92 -20.66 1.66 8.56
N ASP A 93 -20.96 2.78 7.90
CA ASP A 93 -21.78 2.85 6.69
C ASP A 93 -21.05 2.40 5.41
N ASN A 94 -19.72 2.36 5.39
CA ASN A 94 -18.89 1.99 4.25
C ASN A 94 -17.82 0.95 4.63
N SER A 95 -18.25 -0.23 5.11
CA SER A 95 -17.36 -1.28 5.61
C SER A 95 -17.01 -2.29 4.55
N SER A 96 -15.72 -2.39 4.18
CA SER A 96 -15.24 -3.41 3.24
C SER A 96 -15.44 -4.82 3.81
N ARG A 97 -16.10 -5.68 3.01
CA ARG A 97 -16.38 -7.08 3.34
C ARG A 97 -15.51 -8.07 2.55
N PHE A 98 -14.41 -7.57 1.99
CA PHE A 98 -13.43 -8.32 1.21
C PHE A 98 -12.01 -7.92 1.62
N GLY A 99 -11.04 -8.80 1.36
CA GLY A 99 -9.62 -8.48 1.45
C GLY A 99 -9.15 -7.88 0.12
N LYS A 100 -8.40 -6.76 0.17
CA LYS A 100 -7.78 -6.15 -1.02
C LYS A 100 -6.30 -6.49 -1.03
N TYR A 101 -5.87 -7.26 -2.02
CA TYR A 101 -4.46 -7.54 -2.30
C TYR A 101 -4.07 -6.83 -3.59
N LEU A 102 -2.99 -6.04 -3.53
CA LEU A 102 -2.43 -5.33 -4.68
C LEU A 102 -0.99 -5.79 -4.85
N GLU A 103 -0.66 -6.27 -6.03
CA GLU A 103 0.69 -6.71 -6.38
C GLU A 103 1.34 -5.68 -7.31
N VAL A 104 2.59 -5.33 -7.03
CA VAL A 104 3.36 -4.36 -7.78
C VAL A 104 4.65 -5.02 -8.21
N HIS A 105 4.87 -5.09 -9.52
CA HIS A 105 6.09 -5.63 -10.09
C HIS A 105 7.02 -4.49 -10.49
N PHE A 106 8.25 -4.56 -10.01
CA PHE A 106 9.34 -3.69 -10.43
C PHE A 106 10.16 -4.44 -11.48
N ARG A 107 10.48 -3.79 -12.59
CA ARG A 107 11.45 -4.31 -13.56
C ARG A 107 12.85 -3.94 -13.08
N GLU A 108 13.81 -4.83 -13.26
CA GLU A 108 15.24 -4.55 -13.07
C GLU A 108 15.73 -3.42 -13.99
#